data_AF-A0A5B8C1Y5-F1
#
_entry.id   AF-A0A5B8C1Y5-F1
#
_cell.length_a   1.000
_cell.length_b   1.000
_cell.length_c   1.000
_cell.angle_alpha   90.00
_cell.angle_beta   90.00
_cell.angle_gamma   90.00
#
_symmetry.space_group_name_H-M   'P 1'
#
loop_
_entity.id
_entity.type
_entity.pdbx_description
1 polymer ?
#
loop_
_entity_poly.entity_id
_entity_poly.type
_entity_poly.pdbx_seq_one_letter_code
_entity_poly.pdbx_strand_id
1 'polypeptide(L)'
;MVRKVWIGAMGLALCLALGGCQLPGGSGASSESSAEDAKAGPDDPRPKPRPGSEAAKAAKAANSAAPRSPDLEPPAPARTPDADDDLLPQADEAKAEAAEEKPSAPELPDEIYQAPEPPPVPAALTGQAAQCTKTKGRFVQRGEGGTFTCVRPTRDANKSCDDSSDCEGLCFAKSRTCAPATPLFGCYDALESGRVVKICTE
;
A
#
# COMPACT_ATOMS: atom_id res chain seq x y z
N MET A 1 -2.92 47.67 13.20
CA MET A 1 -2.53 48.19 14.53
C MET A 1 -2.64 47.04 15.53
N VAL A 2 -1.66 46.14 15.56
CA VAL A 2 -0.52 46.07 16.52
C VAL A 2 -0.95 45.94 17.99
N ARG A 3 -0.96 44.69 18.51
CA ARG A 3 -0.69 44.30 19.91
C ARG A 3 -0.17 42.83 19.89
N LYS A 4 1.13 42.55 19.69
CA LYS A 4 2.18 42.24 20.70
C LYS A 4 1.65 41.35 21.85
N VAL A 5 1.89 40.03 21.81
CA VAL A 5 3.08 39.27 22.30
C VAL A 5 3.36 39.52 23.78
N TRP A 6 2.95 38.58 24.65
CA TRP A 6 3.62 38.25 25.90
C TRP A 6 3.05 36.96 26.51
N ILE A 7 3.93 36.01 26.82
CA ILE A 7 3.90 34.95 27.86
C ILE A 7 4.69 33.78 27.28
N GLY A 8 6.01 33.88 27.46
CA GLY A 8 6.92 32.77 27.31
C GLY A 8 7.14 32.04 28.63
N ALA A 9 7.86 30.93 28.50
CA ALA A 9 8.87 30.48 29.46
C ALA A 9 8.38 30.04 30.86
N MET A 10 7.72 28.89 30.94
CA MET A 10 7.80 28.02 32.13
C MET A 10 7.61 26.56 31.69
N GLY A 11 8.68 25.77 31.66
CA GLY A 11 8.57 24.33 31.37
C GLY A 11 9.85 23.62 30.94
N LEU A 12 11.00 24.30 30.97
CA LEU A 12 12.30 23.71 30.59
C LEU A 12 13.25 23.72 31.79
N ALA A 13 12.86 23.03 32.86
CA ALA A 13 13.68 22.88 34.06
C ALA A 13 13.26 21.66 34.89
N LEU A 14 13.33 20.44 34.33
CA LEU A 14 13.42 19.23 35.13
C LEU A 14 13.91 18.05 34.28
N CYS A 15 14.84 17.26 34.83
CA CYS A 15 15.49 16.07 34.26
C CYS A 15 16.83 16.28 33.53
N LEU A 16 17.68 17.14 34.08
CA LEU A 16 19.15 16.97 34.03
C LEU A 16 19.60 16.18 35.28
N ALA A 17 19.68 14.85 35.18
CA ALA A 17 20.43 14.00 36.10
C ALA A 17 20.54 12.58 35.50
N LEU A 18 21.73 11.96 35.61
CA LEU A 18 22.22 10.71 34.99
C LEU A 18 22.95 10.96 33.65
N GLY A 19 24.26 11.24 33.54
CA GLY A 19 25.39 10.81 34.38
C GLY A 19 25.52 9.29 34.35
N GLY A 20 26.47 8.61 33.74
CA GLY A 20 27.67 8.92 32.97
C GLY A 20 28.42 7.59 32.82
N CYS A 21 29.08 7.34 31.69
CA CYS A 21 30.14 6.32 31.57
C CYS A 21 31.05 6.68 30.40
N GLN A 22 32.21 7.22 30.75
CA GLN A 22 33.37 7.45 29.90
C GLN A 22 34.01 6.09 29.54
N LEU A 23 34.35 5.87 28.27
CA LEU A 23 35.47 4.98 27.90
C LEU A 23 36.28 5.59 26.74
N PRO A 24 37.63 5.42 26.73
CA PRO A 24 38.56 6.23 25.96
C PRO A 24 39.04 5.55 24.66
N GLY A 25 39.59 6.36 23.75
CA GLY A 25 40.70 5.97 22.90
C GLY A 25 40.36 5.57 21.47
N GLY A 26 40.72 6.43 20.51
CA GLY A 26 40.63 6.12 19.09
C GLY A 26 40.99 7.29 18.20
N SER A 27 42.22 7.78 18.30
CA SER A 27 42.83 8.74 17.38
C SER A 27 42.94 8.14 15.97
N GLY A 28 42.30 8.77 15.00
CA GLY A 28 42.37 8.45 13.57
C GLY A 28 42.20 9.71 12.74
N ALA A 29 43.20 9.99 11.92
CA ALA A 29 43.46 11.24 11.23
C ALA A 29 42.49 11.58 10.08
N SER A 30 42.36 12.89 9.87
CA SER A 30 42.29 13.62 8.60
C SER A 30 41.39 13.13 7.47
N SER A 31 40.43 13.98 7.11
CA SER A 31 40.20 14.39 5.71
C SER A 31 39.42 15.70 5.70
N GLU A 32 40.14 16.79 5.47
CA GLU A 32 39.56 18.06 5.00
C GLU A 32 38.84 17.79 3.68
N SER A 33 37.55 18.13 3.62
CA SER A 33 36.86 18.41 2.37
C SER A 33 36.05 19.67 2.60
N SER A 34 36.64 20.78 2.19
CA SER A 34 35.98 22.07 2.03
C SER A 34 34.70 21.90 1.20
N ALA A 35 33.57 22.29 1.77
CA ALA A 35 32.39 22.68 1.03
C ALA A 35 32.01 24.06 1.53
N GLU A 36 32.14 25.03 0.63
CA GLU A 36 31.88 26.45 0.85
C GLU A 36 30.48 26.69 1.45
N ASP A 37 30.49 27.37 2.59
CA ASP A 37 29.34 27.91 3.30
C ASP A 37 28.54 28.91 2.43
N ALA A 38 27.44 28.45 1.85
CA ALA A 38 26.36 29.34 1.46
C ALA A 38 25.55 29.73 2.70
N LYS A 39 25.79 30.94 3.22
CA LYS A 39 25.01 31.51 4.34
C LYS A 39 23.52 31.57 4.00
N ALA A 40 22.73 30.70 4.63
CA ALA A 40 21.28 30.85 4.71
C ALA A 40 20.95 32.01 5.66
N GLY A 41 20.17 32.98 5.17
CA GLY A 41 19.65 34.08 5.97
C GLY A 41 18.57 33.63 6.97
N PRO A 42 18.25 34.46 7.97
CA PRO A 42 17.37 34.12 9.10
C PRO A 42 15.88 33.87 8.78
N ASP A 43 15.45 33.97 7.52
CA ASP A 43 14.03 33.85 7.10
C ASP A 43 13.79 32.77 6.02
N ASP A 44 14.55 31.67 6.04
CA ASP A 44 14.36 30.59 5.06
C ASP A 44 13.29 29.57 5.54
N PRO A 45 12.15 29.40 4.83
CA PRO A 45 11.08 28.50 5.23
C PRO A 45 11.36 27.01 4.91
N ARG A 46 12.59 26.65 4.54
CA ARG A 46 12.93 25.25 4.24
C ARG A 46 12.79 24.35 5.48
N PRO A 47 12.07 23.22 5.38
CA PRO A 47 11.91 22.27 6.47
C PRO A 47 13.27 21.69 6.87
N LYS A 48 13.58 21.69 8.17
CA LYS A 48 14.81 21.10 8.71
C LYS A 48 14.89 19.62 8.31
N PRO A 49 16.07 19.14 7.86
CA PRO A 49 16.27 17.71 7.61
C PRO A 49 16.02 16.91 8.89
N ARG A 50 15.27 15.81 8.78
CA ARG A 50 14.99 14.90 9.91
C ARG A 50 16.31 14.18 10.28
N PRO A 51 16.69 14.12 11.56
CA PRO A 51 17.79 13.27 11.99
C PRO A 51 17.34 11.81 11.91
N GLY A 52 18.03 10.98 11.12
CA GLY A 52 17.77 9.53 11.07
C GLY A 52 17.94 8.82 9.72
N SER A 53 18.63 9.39 8.73
CA SER A 53 18.90 8.69 7.47
C SER A 53 20.39 8.67 7.10
N GLU A 54 21.18 7.96 7.89
CA GLU A 54 22.49 7.39 7.55
C GLU A 54 22.56 6.06 8.31
N ALA A 55 23.03 4.93 7.80
CA ALA A 55 23.49 4.51 6.50
C ALA A 55 23.47 2.97 6.54
N ALA A 56 23.01 2.31 5.49
CA ALA A 56 23.27 0.89 5.30
C ALA A 56 23.88 0.72 3.91
N LYS A 57 25.20 0.93 3.82
CA LYS A 57 25.98 0.55 2.65
C LYS A 57 27.09 -0.41 3.07
N ALA A 58 26.97 -1.62 2.54
CA ALA A 58 28.00 -2.58 2.18
C ALA A 58 28.96 -3.11 3.27
N ALA A 59 28.74 -4.37 3.65
CA ALA A 59 29.83 -5.30 3.87
C ALA A 59 29.66 -6.49 2.90
N LYS A 60 30.66 -6.68 2.04
CA LYS A 60 30.86 -7.82 1.15
C LYS A 60 32.13 -8.52 1.63
N ALA A 61 32.03 -9.79 2.04
CA ALA A 61 32.93 -10.89 1.64
C ALA A 61 32.81 -12.12 2.57
N ALA A 62 32.49 -13.25 1.93
CA ALA A 62 32.98 -14.60 2.18
C ALA A 62 32.91 -15.19 3.60
N ASN A 63 31.96 -16.10 3.81
CA ASN A 63 32.31 -17.39 4.40
C ASN A 63 31.59 -18.53 3.69
N SER A 64 32.40 -19.42 3.12
CA SER A 64 32.00 -20.69 2.53
C SER A 64 31.74 -21.69 3.64
N ALA A 65 30.50 -22.16 3.78
CA ALA A 65 30.17 -23.45 4.38
C ALA A 65 28.76 -23.84 3.91
N ALA A 66 28.69 -24.59 2.82
CA ALA A 66 27.46 -25.20 2.35
C ALA A 66 26.98 -26.26 3.37
N PRO A 67 25.78 -26.14 3.94
CA PRO A 67 25.10 -27.32 4.46
C PRO A 67 24.68 -28.16 3.25
N ARG A 68 25.23 -29.37 3.16
CA ARG A 68 24.76 -30.40 2.23
C ARG A 68 23.31 -30.70 2.58
N SER A 69 22.38 -30.34 1.70
CA SER A 69 21.02 -30.85 1.74
C SER A 69 21.09 -32.39 1.73
N PRO A 70 20.35 -33.11 2.61
CA PRO A 70 20.09 -34.51 2.36
C PRO A 70 19.32 -34.61 1.03
N ASP A 71 19.80 -35.49 0.16
CA ASP A 71 19.13 -35.96 -1.04
C ASP A 71 17.69 -36.34 -0.68
N LEU A 72 16.74 -35.44 -0.95
CA LEU A 72 15.33 -35.76 -1.00
C LEU A 72 15.09 -36.36 -2.37
N GLU A 73 15.22 -37.67 -2.40
CA GLU A 73 14.83 -38.56 -3.48
C GLU A 73 13.47 -38.09 -4.05
N PRO A 74 13.36 -37.86 -5.37
CA PRO A 74 12.07 -37.51 -5.97
C PRO A 74 11.10 -38.67 -5.71
N PRO A 75 9.91 -38.43 -5.15
CA PRO A 75 8.90 -39.49 -5.08
C PRO A 75 8.63 -39.95 -6.52
N ALA A 76 8.71 -41.27 -6.71
CA ALA A 76 8.39 -41.92 -7.97
C ALA A 76 7.07 -41.38 -8.53
N PRO A 77 6.92 -41.23 -9.86
CA PRO A 77 5.63 -40.93 -10.46
C PRO A 77 4.67 -42.07 -10.10
N ALA A 78 3.79 -41.81 -9.14
CA ALA A 78 2.67 -42.68 -8.86
C ALA A 78 1.82 -42.72 -10.14
N ARG A 79 1.81 -43.90 -10.75
CA ARG A 79 0.92 -44.25 -11.86
C ARG A 79 -0.50 -43.90 -11.43
N THR A 80 -1.16 -43.09 -12.25
CA THR A 80 -2.60 -42.91 -12.27
C THR A 80 -3.27 -44.29 -12.37
N PRO A 81 -4.17 -44.65 -11.45
CA PRO A 81 -5.17 -45.68 -11.74
C PRO A 81 -6.19 -45.06 -12.70
N ASP A 82 -6.19 -45.55 -13.93
CA ASP A 82 -7.34 -45.52 -14.83
C ASP A 82 -8.58 -46.07 -14.10
N ALA A 83 -9.58 -45.20 -13.86
CA ALA A 83 -10.97 -45.49 -13.43
C ALA A 83 -11.62 -44.14 -13.07
N ASP A 84 -12.67 -43.59 -13.69
CA ASP A 84 -13.66 -44.07 -14.65
C ASP A 84 -13.95 -42.91 -15.63
N ASP A 85 -13.57 -43.10 -16.88
CA ASP A 85 -13.89 -42.27 -18.04
C ASP A 85 -15.08 -42.93 -18.74
N ASP A 86 -16.29 -42.92 -18.15
CA ASP A 86 -17.44 -43.59 -18.79
C ASP A 86 -18.84 -43.12 -18.31
N LEU A 87 -19.03 -41.83 -17.99
CA LEU A 87 -20.38 -41.27 -17.75
C LEU A 87 -20.57 -39.85 -18.29
N LEU A 88 -19.83 -39.46 -19.33
CA LEU A 88 -20.28 -38.35 -20.16
C LEU A 88 -21.04 -38.93 -21.36
N PRO A 89 -22.36 -38.70 -21.48
CA PRO A 89 -23.11 -39.17 -22.63
C PRO A 89 -22.49 -38.59 -23.91
N GLN A 90 -22.13 -39.49 -24.83
CA GLN A 90 -21.65 -39.12 -26.15
C GLN A 90 -22.71 -38.25 -26.82
N ALA A 91 -22.35 -37.00 -27.03
CA ALA A 91 -23.05 -36.11 -27.94
C ALA A 91 -22.66 -36.54 -29.36
N ASP A 92 -23.30 -37.60 -29.84
CA ASP A 92 -23.29 -37.98 -31.25
C ASP A 92 -23.79 -36.80 -32.10
N GLU A 93 -22.86 -36.20 -32.82
CA GLU A 93 -22.95 -35.93 -34.26
C GLU A 93 -24.31 -35.47 -34.81
N ALA A 94 -24.69 -34.22 -34.52
CA ALA A 94 -25.55 -33.44 -35.40
C ALA A 94 -24.71 -32.50 -36.26
N LYS A 95 -24.36 -33.01 -37.43
CA LYS A 95 -23.72 -32.31 -38.55
C LYS A 95 -24.66 -31.24 -39.12
N ALA A 96 -24.20 -30.00 -39.03
CA ALA A 96 -24.46 -28.88 -39.95
C ALA A 96 -25.92 -28.53 -40.31
N GLU A 97 -26.45 -27.50 -39.64
CA GLU A 97 -27.03 -26.35 -40.33
C GLU A 97 -26.55 -25.07 -39.62
N ALA A 98 -25.56 -24.44 -40.23
CA ALA A 98 -25.16 -23.07 -39.90
C ALA A 98 -26.27 -22.13 -40.39
N ALA A 99 -27.29 -21.93 -39.55
CA ALA A 99 -28.02 -20.69 -39.51
C ALA A 99 -27.32 -19.80 -38.48
N GLU A 100 -26.57 -18.81 -38.94
CA GLU A 100 -26.16 -17.66 -38.15
C GLU A 100 -27.40 -16.90 -37.67
N GLU A 101 -28.08 -17.42 -36.65
CA GLU A 101 -28.93 -16.60 -35.81
C GLU A 101 -28.12 -16.31 -34.56
N LYS A 102 -27.42 -15.17 -34.58
CA LYS A 102 -26.87 -14.58 -33.34
C LYS A 102 -28.01 -14.62 -32.33
N PRO A 103 -27.87 -15.33 -31.19
CA PRO A 103 -28.82 -15.17 -30.11
C PRO A 103 -28.76 -13.68 -29.78
N SER A 104 -29.81 -12.94 -30.15
CA SER A 104 -29.97 -11.55 -29.76
C SER A 104 -29.90 -11.58 -28.25
N ALA A 105 -28.79 -11.07 -27.69
CA ALA A 105 -28.67 -10.86 -26.27
C ALA A 105 -29.95 -10.13 -25.85
N PRO A 106 -30.69 -10.64 -24.84
CA PRO A 106 -31.92 -10.00 -24.42
C PRO A 106 -31.62 -8.53 -24.17
N GLU A 107 -32.28 -7.65 -24.93
CA GLU A 107 -32.19 -6.21 -24.74
C GLU A 107 -32.74 -5.92 -23.35
N LEU A 108 -31.84 -5.84 -22.38
CA LEU A 108 -32.15 -5.36 -21.04
C LEU A 108 -32.69 -3.94 -21.21
N PRO A 109 -33.88 -3.62 -20.67
CA PRO A 109 -34.44 -2.29 -20.82
C PRO A 109 -33.46 -1.25 -20.28
N ASP A 110 -33.10 -0.26 -21.11
CA ASP A 110 -32.20 0.85 -20.74
C ASP A 110 -32.68 1.60 -19.48
N GLU A 111 -33.99 1.53 -19.21
CA GLU A 111 -34.66 2.20 -18.09
C GLU A 111 -34.24 1.64 -16.71
N ILE A 112 -33.67 0.42 -16.64
CA ILE A 112 -33.30 -0.21 -15.36
C ILE A 112 -31.86 0.16 -14.91
N TYR A 113 -31.05 0.77 -15.78
CA TYR A 113 -29.63 1.08 -15.51
C TYR A 113 -29.28 2.56 -15.45
N GLN A 114 -30.22 3.42 -15.03
CA GLN A 114 -29.85 4.79 -14.68
C GLN A 114 -29.06 4.80 -13.37
N ALA A 115 -27.72 4.79 -13.48
CA ALA A 115 -26.84 5.03 -12.34
C ALA A 115 -27.15 6.43 -11.79
N PRO A 116 -27.49 6.57 -10.49
CA PRO A 116 -27.80 7.88 -9.92
C PRO A 116 -26.59 8.81 -10.07
N GLU A 117 -26.84 10.02 -10.57
CA GLU A 117 -25.79 11.04 -10.71
C GLU A 117 -25.17 11.33 -9.33
N PRO A 118 -23.83 11.39 -9.24
CA PRO A 118 -23.17 11.65 -7.98
C PRO A 118 -23.53 13.04 -7.46
N PRO A 119 -23.69 13.20 -6.13
CA PRO A 119 -24.05 14.48 -5.55
C PRO A 119 -22.99 15.55 -5.88
N PRO A 120 -23.41 16.81 -6.09
CA PRO A 120 -22.48 17.89 -6.40
C PRO A 120 -21.53 18.14 -5.23
N VAL A 121 -20.24 18.33 -5.54
CA VAL A 121 -19.23 18.67 -4.54
C VAL A 121 -19.47 20.11 -4.07
N PRO A 122 -19.53 20.40 -2.75
CA PRO A 122 -19.74 21.76 -2.26
C PRO A 122 -18.58 22.67 -2.66
N ALA A 123 -18.89 23.93 -2.98
CA ALA A 123 -17.93 24.91 -3.49
C ALA A 123 -16.66 25.04 -2.61
N ALA A 124 -16.82 24.95 -1.29
CA ALA A 124 -15.73 24.99 -0.32
C ALA A 124 -14.70 23.85 -0.47
N LEU A 125 -15.08 22.71 -1.04
CA LEU A 125 -14.22 21.53 -1.21
C LEU A 125 -13.70 21.34 -2.64
N THR A 126 -14.04 22.24 -3.56
CA THR A 126 -13.62 22.17 -4.98
C THR A 126 -12.09 22.11 -5.14
N GLY A 127 -11.35 22.87 -4.33
CA GLY A 127 -9.89 22.82 -4.32
C GLY A 127 -9.34 21.44 -3.93
N GLN A 128 -9.95 20.79 -2.93
CA GLN A 128 -9.56 19.45 -2.47
C GLN A 128 -9.93 18.39 -3.51
N ALA A 129 -11.10 18.50 -4.10
CA ALA A 129 -11.52 17.65 -5.22
C ALA A 129 -10.54 17.75 -6.40
N ALA A 130 -10.11 18.97 -6.75
CA ALA A 130 -9.13 19.18 -7.81
C ALA A 130 -7.75 18.58 -7.49
N GLN A 131 -7.30 18.62 -6.22
CA GLN A 131 -6.07 17.94 -5.82
C GLN A 131 -6.21 16.41 -5.89
N CYS A 132 -7.37 15.89 -5.50
CA CYS A 132 -7.65 14.45 -5.60
C CYS A 132 -7.56 13.96 -7.05
N THR A 133 -8.25 14.63 -7.97
CA THR A 133 -8.28 14.23 -9.39
C THR A 133 -6.92 14.38 -10.07
N LYS A 134 -6.10 15.37 -9.69
CA LYS A 134 -4.69 15.47 -10.14
C LYS A 134 -3.88 14.22 -9.83
N THR A 135 -4.13 13.60 -8.68
CA THR A 135 -3.47 12.34 -8.26
C THR A 135 -4.16 11.08 -8.82
N LYS A 136 -5.03 11.22 -9.83
CA LYS A 136 -5.87 10.15 -10.39
C LYS A 136 -6.84 9.53 -9.37
N GLY A 137 -7.11 10.24 -8.28
CA GLY A 137 -8.13 9.86 -7.31
C GLY A 137 -9.53 10.29 -7.72
N ARG A 138 -10.53 9.74 -7.02
CA ARG A 138 -11.95 10.09 -7.10
C ARG A 138 -12.35 10.72 -5.77
N PHE A 139 -12.95 11.90 -5.85
CA PHE A 139 -13.48 12.59 -4.67
C PHE A 139 -14.93 12.12 -4.47
N VAL A 140 -15.16 11.30 -3.44
CA VAL A 140 -16.45 10.65 -3.21
C VAL A 140 -16.99 11.03 -1.85
N GLN A 141 -18.32 11.18 -1.78
CA GLN A 141 -19.02 11.36 -0.51
C GLN A 141 -19.21 10.00 0.16
N ARG A 142 -18.93 9.91 1.47
CA ARG A 142 -19.02 8.71 2.30
C ARG A 142 -19.59 9.02 3.68
N GLY A 143 -20.11 7.97 4.32
CA GLY A 143 -20.75 8.04 5.63
C GLY A 143 -22.10 8.77 5.61
N GLU A 144 -22.88 8.60 6.68
CA GLU A 144 -24.17 9.28 6.86
C GLU A 144 -24.00 10.80 7.04
N GLY A 145 -22.83 11.25 7.50
CA GLY A 145 -22.48 12.67 7.65
C GLY A 145 -22.04 13.37 6.36
N GLY A 146 -21.99 12.66 5.23
CA GLY A 146 -21.65 13.24 3.92
C GLY A 146 -20.22 13.77 3.82
N THR A 147 -19.26 13.14 4.50
CA THR A 147 -17.85 13.51 4.42
C THR A 147 -17.29 13.17 3.05
N PHE A 148 -16.47 14.05 2.48
CA PHE A 148 -15.84 13.80 1.20
C PHE A 148 -14.41 13.29 1.40
N THR A 149 -14.09 12.18 0.75
CA THR A 149 -12.78 11.53 0.85
C THR A 149 -12.20 11.31 -0.53
N CYS A 150 -10.89 11.53 -0.67
CA CYS A 150 -10.17 11.21 -1.88
C CYS A 150 -9.78 9.73 -1.90
N VAL A 151 -10.33 8.99 -2.85
CA VAL A 151 -10.07 7.56 -3.05
C VAL A 151 -9.16 7.39 -4.24
N ARG A 152 -8.01 6.77 -4.03
CA ARG A 152 -6.96 6.63 -5.05
C ARG A 152 -6.80 5.16 -5.38
N PRO A 153 -6.67 4.77 -6.67
CA PRO A 153 -6.24 3.43 -6.99
C PRO A 153 -4.82 3.21 -6.45
N THR A 154 -4.55 2.01 -5.94
CA THR A 154 -3.21 1.58 -5.52
C THR A 154 -2.41 1.13 -6.74
N ARG A 155 -1.09 1.26 -6.70
CA ARG A 155 -0.23 0.84 -7.84
C ARG A 155 -0.09 -0.69 -7.96
N ASP A 156 -0.33 -1.35 -6.86
CA ASP A 156 -0.19 -2.78 -6.61
C ASP A 156 -1.55 -3.51 -6.58
N ALA A 157 -2.63 -2.84 -7.00
CA ALA A 157 -3.97 -3.40 -7.07
C ALA A 157 -4.01 -4.85 -7.60
N ASN A 158 -4.59 -5.76 -6.82
CA ASN A 158 -4.75 -7.18 -7.11
C ASN A 158 -3.46 -8.00 -7.24
N LYS A 159 -2.28 -7.44 -6.94
CA LYS A 159 -1.05 -8.22 -6.86
C LYS A 159 -1.09 -9.17 -5.65
N SER A 160 -0.41 -10.30 -5.75
CA SER A 160 -0.24 -11.23 -4.63
C SER A 160 0.59 -10.57 -3.52
N CYS A 161 0.21 -10.79 -2.27
CA CYS A 161 0.90 -10.30 -1.07
C CYS A 161 0.91 -11.37 0.02
N ASP A 162 1.94 -11.35 0.86
CA ASP A 162 2.03 -12.19 2.06
C ASP A 162 1.83 -11.37 3.34
N ASP A 163 1.99 -10.05 3.27
CA ASP A 163 1.67 -9.14 4.35
C ASP A 163 1.13 -7.79 3.85
N SER A 164 0.41 -7.07 4.71
CA SER A 164 0.03 -5.68 4.50
C SER A 164 1.21 -4.74 4.18
N SER A 165 2.40 -5.01 4.73
CA SER A 165 3.60 -4.21 4.45
C SER A 165 4.09 -4.28 3.00
N ASP A 166 3.64 -5.29 2.25
CA ASP A 166 4.00 -5.46 0.84
C ASP A 166 3.16 -4.56 -0.09
N CYS A 167 2.06 -4.01 0.41
CA CYS A 167 1.07 -3.27 -0.38
C CYS A 167 1.08 -1.76 -0.07
N GLU A 168 0.64 -0.92 -1.01
CA GLU A 168 0.32 0.50 -0.72
C GLU A 168 -0.96 0.64 0.13
N GLY A 169 -1.77 -0.42 0.17
CA GLY A 169 -3.01 -0.52 0.94
C GLY A 169 -3.00 -1.73 1.89
N LEU A 170 -4.12 -2.46 1.91
CA LEU A 170 -4.26 -3.66 2.73
C LEU A 170 -4.00 -4.92 1.90
N CYS A 171 -3.37 -5.93 2.51
CA CYS A 171 -3.34 -7.28 1.95
C CYS A 171 -4.56 -8.06 2.44
N PHE A 172 -5.49 -8.43 1.56
CA PHE A 172 -6.70 -9.16 1.96
C PHE A 172 -6.37 -10.58 2.40
N ALA A 173 -6.79 -10.97 3.61
CA ALA A 173 -6.46 -12.27 4.18
C ALA A 173 -7.01 -13.45 3.37
N LYS A 174 -8.21 -13.29 2.78
CA LYS A 174 -8.90 -14.37 2.05
C LYS A 174 -8.30 -14.65 0.66
N SER A 175 -7.95 -13.60 -0.07
CA SER A 175 -7.44 -13.71 -1.45
C SER A 175 -5.93 -13.59 -1.54
N ARG A 176 -5.25 -13.12 -0.48
CA ARG A 176 -3.83 -12.76 -0.48
C ARG A 176 -3.48 -11.80 -1.60
N THR A 177 -4.33 -10.81 -1.81
CA THR A 177 -4.14 -9.78 -2.82
C THR A 177 -4.17 -8.37 -2.24
N CYS A 178 -3.35 -7.49 -2.79
CA CYS A 178 -3.32 -6.08 -2.43
C CYS A 178 -4.60 -5.38 -2.85
N ALA A 179 -5.11 -4.53 -1.97
CA ALA A 179 -6.38 -3.87 -2.17
C ALA A 179 -6.34 -2.88 -3.34
N PRO A 180 -7.42 -2.72 -4.12
CA PRO A 180 -7.40 -1.98 -5.38
C PRO A 180 -7.42 -0.45 -5.23
N ALA A 181 -7.81 0.05 -4.07
CA ALA A 181 -7.92 1.49 -3.81
C ALA A 181 -7.69 1.82 -2.34
N THR A 182 -7.29 3.06 -2.05
CA THR A 182 -7.02 3.56 -0.70
C THR A 182 -7.65 4.95 -0.49
N PRO A 183 -8.33 5.20 0.64
CA PRO A 183 -8.69 4.22 1.67
C PRO A 183 -9.79 3.26 1.19
N LEU A 184 -9.81 2.04 1.74
CA LEU A 184 -11.00 1.18 1.66
C LEU A 184 -11.96 1.55 2.78
N PHE A 185 -13.25 1.40 2.51
CA PHE A 185 -14.30 1.76 3.45
C PHE A 185 -15.18 0.56 3.74
N GLY A 186 -15.62 0.44 4.99
CA GLY A 186 -16.22 -0.78 5.52
C GLY A 186 -15.18 -1.59 6.28
N CYS A 187 -15.56 -2.82 6.65
CA CYS A 187 -14.71 -3.73 7.40
C CYS A 187 -14.18 -4.86 6.51
N TYR A 188 -12.88 -5.10 6.59
CA TYR A 188 -12.19 -6.13 5.83
C TYR A 188 -11.22 -6.89 6.72
N ASP A 189 -11.03 -8.18 6.41
CA ASP A 189 -9.99 -9.00 7.02
C ASP A 189 -8.70 -8.84 6.23
N ALA A 190 -7.70 -8.24 6.86
CA ALA A 190 -6.38 -8.00 6.28
C ALA A 190 -5.33 -8.88 6.98
N LEU A 191 -4.23 -9.15 6.30
CA LEU A 191 -3.09 -9.89 6.82
C LEU A 191 -2.02 -8.89 7.27
N GLU A 192 -1.73 -8.86 8.57
CA GLU A 192 -0.75 -7.94 9.17
C GLU A 192 0.19 -8.70 10.12
N SER A 193 1.48 -8.63 9.83
CA SER A 193 2.53 -9.44 10.47
C SER A 193 2.17 -10.94 10.53
N GLY A 194 1.64 -11.48 9.42
CA GLY A 194 1.20 -12.89 9.32
C GLY A 194 -0.04 -13.25 10.16
N ARG A 195 -0.74 -12.26 10.73
CA ARG A 195 -1.99 -12.46 11.49
C ARG A 195 -3.16 -11.84 10.77
N VAL A 196 -4.31 -12.52 10.82
CA VAL A 196 -5.55 -11.96 10.29
C VAL A 196 -6.09 -10.94 11.28
N VAL A 197 -6.21 -9.70 10.84
CA VAL A 197 -6.76 -8.58 11.60
C VAL A 197 -7.95 -8.00 10.85
N LYS A 198 -8.99 -7.61 11.60
CA LYS A 198 -10.17 -6.97 11.03
C LYS A 198 -10.00 -5.45 11.09
N ILE A 199 -9.89 -4.82 9.94
CA ILE A 199 -9.71 -3.37 9.80
C ILE A 199 -11.02 -2.77 9.32
N CYS A 200 -11.51 -1.73 10.02
CA CYS A 200 -12.72 -1.01 9.66
C CYS A 200 -12.40 0.47 9.45
N THR A 201 -12.81 1.01 8.31
CA THR A 201 -12.68 2.44 7.98
C THR A 201 -14.04 3.00 7.61
N GLU A 202 -14.35 4.18 8.12
CA GLU A 202 -15.60 4.93 7.90
C GLU A 202 -15.61 5.79 6.63
#